data_AF-A0AA48H9T8-F1
#
_entry.id   AF-A0AA48H9T8-F1
#
_cell.length_a   1.000
_cell.length_b   1.000
_cell.length_c   1.000
_cell.angle_alpha   90.00
_cell.angle_beta   90.00
_cell.angle_gamma   90.00
#
_symmetry.space_group_name_H-M   'P 1'
#
loop_
_entity.id
_entity.type
_entity.pdbx_description
1 polymer ?
#
loop_
_entity_poly.entity_id
_entity_poly.type
_entity_poly.pdbx_seq_one_letter_code
_entity_poly.pdbx_strand_id
1 'polypeptide(L)'
;MSFPKAVAEAWHMVALSRDVKRNQVRKVTLCNTPIALFRSERGLGALIDRCPHRNYPLSDGRVHDGGLECPYHGWRFNPDGACAAVPGCIAETSQDQRLRADALRLWEGQGAIFVTLSEDASITPELPPDFGNPELDHFWWQQGTWRGRAFDAIENVMDPFHTNHLHHCFIRRRDRRLPVNLIVNSHGDGIDMVIEQTQPDLGIMSRFLERDREHSVSRYYPPATVQARWEGETRLTLCVTAIFTPATNDSFTPFARFSTPKGLAPAWLKQAAIRLFLAPVVAQDRRALERQHEVMTHFGHPQFTSGPGDLLGNRLYRLWQGERIEPGSDATVEAML
;
A
#
# COMPACT_ATOMS: atom_id res chain seq x y z
N MET A 1 0.86 20.44 2.14
CA MET A 1 -0.40 20.24 2.90
C MET A 1 -0.15 19.16 3.96
N SER A 2 -0.93 19.12 5.04
CA SER A 2 -0.88 18.00 5.99
C SER A 2 -1.75 16.86 5.46
N PHE A 3 -1.38 15.61 5.75
CA PHE A 3 -2.25 14.47 5.48
C PHE A 3 -3.51 14.53 6.35
N PRO A 4 -4.66 14.00 5.88
CA PRO A 4 -5.85 13.84 6.72
C PRO A 4 -5.51 13.02 7.96
N LYS A 5 -6.14 13.33 9.10
CA LYS A 5 -5.90 12.62 10.37
C LYS A 5 -6.11 11.11 10.22
N ALA A 6 -7.19 10.71 9.56
CA ALA A 6 -7.50 9.30 9.27
C ALA A 6 -6.42 8.58 8.46
N VAL A 7 -5.69 9.30 7.61
CA VAL A 7 -4.55 8.74 6.85
C VAL A 7 -3.31 8.71 7.74
N ALA A 8 -2.98 9.79 8.43
CA ALA A 8 -1.75 9.90 9.22
C ALA A 8 -1.71 8.90 10.39
N GLU A 9 -2.85 8.64 11.02
CA GLU A 9 -2.97 7.79 12.21
C GLU A 9 -3.26 6.32 11.90
N ALA A 10 -3.56 5.97 10.64
CA ALA A 10 -3.81 4.59 10.25
C ALA A 10 -2.52 3.75 10.27
N TRP A 11 -2.72 2.43 10.26
CA TRP A 11 -1.64 1.47 10.00
C TRP A 11 -1.25 1.50 8.51
N HIS A 12 0.04 1.64 8.23
CA HIS A 12 0.59 1.60 6.87
C HIS A 12 1.71 0.59 6.73
N MET A 13 1.71 -0.16 5.64
CA MET A 13 2.83 -1.01 5.29
C MET A 13 4.03 -0.14 4.85
N VAL A 14 5.17 -0.26 5.51
CA VAL A 14 6.35 0.59 5.20
C VAL A 14 7.51 -0.18 4.58
N ALA A 15 7.58 -1.50 4.79
CA ALA A 15 8.64 -2.34 4.26
C ALA A 15 8.22 -3.82 4.23
N LEU A 16 8.98 -4.65 3.52
CA LEU A 16 8.88 -6.09 3.66
C LEU A 16 9.75 -6.57 4.83
N SER A 17 9.39 -7.66 5.50
CA SER A 17 10.22 -8.23 6.59
C SER A 17 11.65 -8.54 6.14
N ARG A 18 11.80 -9.03 4.89
CA ARG A 18 13.08 -9.37 4.28
C ARG A 18 13.99 -8.17 3.99
N ASP A 19 13.43 -6.97 4.01
CA ASP A 19 14.13 -5.72 3.72
C ASP A 19 14.88 -5.16 4.93
N VAL A 20 14.57 -5.64 6.14
CA VAL A 20 15.20 -5.24 7.39
C VAL A 20 15.71 -6.52 8.06
N LYS A 21 16.89 -6.98 7.66
CA LYS A 21 17.50 -8.19 8.23
C LYS A 21 18.11 -7.89 9.61
N ARG A 22 18.46 -8.95 10.35
CA ARG A 22 19.18 -8.81 11.63
C ARG A 22 20.42 -7.94 11.44
N ASN A 23 20.64 -7.04 12.38
CA ASN A 23 21.71 -6.05 12.41
C ASN A 23 21.69 -5.01 11.27
N GLN A 24 20.55 -4.83 10.59
CA GLN A 24 20.37 -3.78 9.58
C GLN A 24 19.48 -2.65 10.07
N VAL A 25 19.76 -1.47 9.53
CA VAL A 25 18.95 -0.26 9.67
C VAL A 25 18.43 0.10 8.28
N ARG A 26 17.17 0.55 8.20
CA ARG A 26 16.53 0.99 6.97
C ARG A 26 15.72 2.25 7.23
N LYS A 27 15.98 3.28 6.43
CA LYS A 27 15.16 4.47 6.40
C LYS A 27 13.89 4.23 5.58
N VAL A 28 12.75 4.64 6.12
CA VAL A 28 11.48 4.75 5.39
C VAL A 28 10.87 6.13 5.68
N THR A 29 9.85 6.52 4.93
CA THR A 29 9.10 7.76 5.18
C THR A 29 7.62 7.46 5.08
N LEU A 30 6.85 7.94 6.07
CA LEU A 30 5.41 7.77 6.17
C LEU A 30 4.79 9.13 6.49
N CYS A 31 3.89 9.61 5.65
CA CYS A 31 3.17 10.87 5.87
C CYS A 31 4.06 12.10 6.17
N ASN A 32 5.18 12.24 5.45
CA ASN A 32 6.28 13.22 5.67
C ASN A 32 7.15 12.97 6.92
N THR A 33 6.92 11.90 7.66
CA THR A 33 7.69 11.53 8.85
C THR A 33 8.77 10.51 8.47
N PRO A 34 10.08 10.85 8.57
CA PRO A 34 11.15 9.90 8.36
C PRO A 34 11.27 8.96 9.57
N ILE A 35 11.45 7.67 9.30
CA ILE A 35 11.45 6.60 10.30
C ILE A 35 12.69 5.72 10.10
N ALA A 36 13.40 5.43 11.19
CA ALA A 36 14.47 4.45 11.23
C ALA A 36 13.90 3.11 11.68
N LEU A 37 13.78 2.17 10.74
CA LEU A 37 13.52 0.76 11.03
C LEU A 37 14.86 0.08 11.33
N PHE A 38 14.92 -0.74 12.37
CA PHE A 38 16.11 -1.53 12.65
C PHE A 38 15.75 -2.88 13.28
N ARG A 39 16.57 -3.90 13.04
CA ARG A 39 16.37 -5.21 13.66
C ARG A 39 17.57 -5.59 14.50
N SER A 40 17.37 -5.68 15.80
CA SER A 40 18.37 -6.17 16.75
C SER A 40 18.00 -7.57 17.26
N GLU A 41 18.82 -8.11 18.16
CA GLU A 41 18.53 -9.36 18.87
C GLU A 41 17.32 -9.24 19.80
N ARG A 42 16.93 -8.01 20.16
CA ARG A 42 15.73 -7.71 20.97
C ARG A 42 14.45 -7.61 20.14
N GLY A 43 14.57 -7.66 18.81
CA GLY A 43 13.43 -7.57 17.89
C GLY A 43 13.55 -6.44 16.88
N LEU A 44 12.43 -6.19 16.19
CA LEU A 44 12.28 -5.07 15.25
C LEU A 44 11.91 -3.81 16.05
N GLY A 45 12.52 -2.68 15.71
CA GLY A 45 12.19 -1.36 16.24
C GLY A 45 11.90 -0.37 15.11
N ALA A 46 11.04 0.61 15.40
CA ALA A 46 10.73 1.74 14.54
C ALA A 46 10.79 3.02 15.37
N LEU A 47 11.76 3.89 15.07
CA LEU A 47 11.92 5.17 15.75
C LEU A 47 11.71 6.30 14.74
N ILE A 48 11.19 7.45 15.18
CA ILE A 48 11.32 8.69 14.42
C ILE A 48 12.81 8.89 14.12
N ASP A 49 13.15 9.22 12.87
CA ASP A 49 14.53 9.33 12.38
C ASP A 49 15.22 10.61 12.87
N ARG A 50 15.26 10.80 14.20
CA ARG A 50 15.75 12.00 14.86
C ARG A 50 16.28 11.64 16.25
N CYS A 51 17.59 11.73 16.43
CA CYS A 51 18.22 11.51 17.72
C CYS A 51 17.82 12.62 18.72
N PRO A 52 17.32 12.31 19.94
CA PRO A 52 16.91 13.31 20.92
C PRO A 52 18.06 14.20 21.43
N HIS A 53 19.32 13.77 21.24
CA HIS A 53 20.48 14.55 21.67
C HIS A 53 20.70 15.81 20.81
N ARG A 54 20.83 15.63 19.49
CA ARG A 54 21.21 16.69 18.52
C ARG A 54 20.56 16.55 17.14
N ASN A 55 19.39 15.91 17.08
CA ASN A 55 18.57 15.74 15.87
C ASN A 55 19.25 15.03 14.69
N TYR A 56 20.37 14.32 14.93
CA TYR A 56 21.03 13.54 13.89
C TYR A 56 20.14 12.37 13.43
N PRO A 57 20.07 12.05 12.12
CA PRO A 57 19.29 10.92 11.62
C PRO A 57 19.75 9.60 12.23
N LEU A 58 18.83 8.90 12.91
CA LEU A 58 19.13 7.60 13.53
C LEU A 58 19.33 6.51 12.47
N SER A 59 18.72 6.67 11.30
CA SER A 59 18.81 5.74 10.18
C SER A 59 20.20 5.65 9.54
N ASP A 60 21.06 6.66 9.76
CA ASP A 60 22.48 6.62 9.39
C ASP A 60 23.34 5.82 10.39
N GLY A 61 22.73 5.36 11.48
CA GLY A 61 23.37 4.60 12.54
C GLY A 61 23.56 3.13 12.22
N ARG A 62 23.88 2.36 13.26
CA ARG A 62 24.08 0.91 13.18
C ARG A 62 23.37 0.20 14.33
N VAL A 63 23.02 -1.06 14.11
CA VAL A 63 22.59 -1.93 15.20
C VAL A 63 23.83 -2.38 15.97
N HIS A 64 23.87 -2.09 17.26
CA HIS A 64 24.97 -2.48 18.15
C HIS A 64 24.41 -2.78 19.54
N ASP A 65 24.89 -3.87 20.17
CA ASP A 65 24.50 -4.32 21.51
C ASP A 65 22.99 -4.28 21.78
N GLY A 66 22.20 -4.80 20.84
CA GLY A 66 20.75 -4.92 20.98
C GLY A 66 19.95 -3.63 20.70
N GLY A 67 20.59 -2.52 20.36
CA GLY A 67 19.92 -1.24 20.06
C GLY A 67 20.41 -0.55 18.77
N LEU A 68 19.75 0.56 18.42
CA LEU A 68 20.17 1.46 17.35
C LEU A 68 21.13 2.52 17.92
N GLU A 69 22.38 2.48 17.49
CA GLU A 69 23.42 3.43 17.88
C GLU A 69 23.49 4.59 16.88
N CYS A 70 23.25 5.79 17.38
CA CYS A 70 23.38 7.04 16.63
C CYS A 70 24.86 7.29 16.28
N PRO A 71 25.19 7.58 15.01
CA PRO A 71 26.58 7.70 14.58
C PRO A 71 27.25 8.99 15.07
N TYR A 72 26.48 9.96 15.59
CA TYR A 72 27.04 11.23 15.99
C TYR A 72 27.81 11.14 17.32
N HIS A 73 27.16 10.65 18.38
CA HIS A 73 27.75 10.56 19.72
C HIS A 73 27.56 9.18 20.36
N GLY A 74 27.13 8.18 19.59
CA GLY A 74 26.98 6.80 20.05
C GLY A 74 25.81 6.55 20.99
N TRP A 75 24.87 7.49 21.17
CA TRP A 75 23.67 7.23 21.97
C TRP A 75 22.91 6.05 21.38
N ARG A 76 22.55 5.10 22.25
CA ARG A 76 21.98 3.82 21.84
C ARG A 76 20.55 3.68 22.32
N PHE A 77 19.65 3.29 21.43
CA PHE A 77 18.22 3.20 21.72
C PHE A 77 17.69 1.78 21.51
N ASN A 78 16.91 1.30 22.46
CA ASN A 78 16.19 0.04 22.35
C ASN A 78 15.00 0.14 21.38
N PRO A 79 14.39 -0.99 20.96
CA PRO A 79 13.20 -0.98 20.11
C PRO A 79 12.02 -0.16 20.66
N ASP A 80 11.89 -0.03 21.98
CA ASP A 80 10.89 0.78 22.66
C ASP A 80 11.28 2.27 22.78
N GLY A 81 12.45 2.66 22.27
CA GLY A 81 12.99 4.02 22.34
C GLY A 81 13.82 4.33 23.59
N ALA A 82 13.93 3.40 24.55
CA ALA A 82 14.71 3.64 25.78
C ALA A 82 16.18 3.89 25.46
N CYS A 83 16.78 4.92 26.07
CA CYS A 83 18.21 5.19 25.93
C CYS A 83 19.01 4.14 26.73
N ALA A 84 19.48 3.11 26.04
CA ALA A 84 20.21 2.00 26.62
C ALA A 84 21.64 2.38 27.05
N ALA A 85 22.27 3.33 26.36
CA ALA A 85 23.61 3.79 26.70
C ALA A 85 23.88 5.20 26.15
N VAL A 86 24.66 5.97 26.93
CA VAL A 86 25.31 7.21 26.52
C VAL A 86 26.82 7.00 26.68
N PRO A 87 27.54 6.65 25.59
CA PRO A 87 28.97 6.39 25.66
C PRO A 87 29.75 7.56 26.27
N GLY A 88 30.66 7.24 27.19
CA GLY A 88 31.44 8.23 27.95
C GLY A 88 30.83 8.65 29.28
N CYS A 89 29.60 8.23 29.61
CA CYS A 89 28.96 8.48 30.90
C CYS A 89 28.79 7.17 31.70
N ILE A 90 29.04 7.23 33.01
CA ILE A 90 28.75 6.13 33.95
C ILE A 90 27.42 6.46 34.64
N ALA A 91 26.31 6.19 33.96
CA ALA A 91 24.96 6.46 34.47
C ALA A 91 23.96 5.42 33.93
N GLU A 92 22.97 5.09 34.76
CA GLU A 92 21.78 4.34 34.36
C GLU A 92 20.86 5.26 33.53
N THR A 93 20.82 5.08 32.20
CA THR A 93 20.06 5.95 31.29
C THR A 93 18.72 5.37 30.85
N SER A 94 18.50 4.07 31.06
CA SER A 94 17.38 3.32 30.49
C SER A 94 16.00 3.78 31.01
N GLN A 95 15.95 4.32 32.23
CA GLN A 95 14.72 4.80 32.88
C GLN A 95 14.49 6.31 32.71
N ASP A 96 15.47 7.08 32.21
CA ASP A 96 15.33 8.52 32.03
C ASP A 96 14.50 8.84 30.79
N GLN A 97 13.26 9.28 31.02
CA GLN A 97 12.31 9.61 29.96
C GLN A 97 12.79 10.74 29.04
N ARG A 98 13.65 11.64 29.53
CA ARG A 98 14.18 12.77 28.74
C ARG A 98 15.17 12.33 27.67
N LEU A 99 15.77 11.14 27.82
CA LEU A 99 16.78 10.62 26.92
C LEU A 99 16.21 9.74 25.82
N ARG A 100 14.90 9.44 25.85
CA ARG A 100 14.27 8.49 24.91
C ARG A 100 14.22 9.02 23.49
N ALA A 101 14.34 8.12 22.53
CA ALA A 101 13.93 8.37 21.17
C ALA A 101 12.42 8.12 21.02
N ASP A 102 11.79 8.86 20.11
CA ASP A 102 10.36 8.72 19.84
C ASP A 102 10.11 7.38 19.11
N ALA A 103 9.60 6.37 19.83
CA ALA A 103 9.30 5.06 19.29
C ALA A 103 7.88 4.98 18.73
N LEU A 104 7.72 4.28 17.61
CA LEU A 104 6.45 4.09 16.94
C LEU A 104 5.93 2.67 17.15
N ARG A 105 4.60 2.54 17.20
CA ARG A 105 3.94 1.24 17.15
C ARG A 105 4.23 0.60 15.80
N LEU A 106 4.64 -0.67 15.85
CA LEU A 106 4.88 -1.47 14.66
C LEU A 106 4.22 -2.84 14.81
N TRP A 107 3.90 -3.44 13.68
CA TRP A 107 3.44 -4.82 13.61
C TRP A 107 4.15 -5.51 12.44
N GLU A 108 4.77 -6.64 12.72
CA GLU A 108 5.37 -7.50 11.71
C GLU A 108 4.52 -8.76 11.55
N GLY A 109 4.03 -8.98 10.34
CA GLY A 109 3.24 -10.16 10.03
C GLY A 109 3.03 -10.29 8.54
N GLN A 110 2.72 -11.50 8.08
CA GLN A 110 2.46 -11.76 6.67
C GLN A 110 3.64 -11.38 5.74
N GLY A 111 4.87 -11.38 6.26
CA GLY A 111 6.09 -10.98 5.55
C GLY A 111 6.24 -9.48 5.30
N ALA A 112 5.46 -8.65 6.00
CA ALA A 112 5.42 -7.20 5.88
C ALA A 112 5.57 -6.52 7.25
N ILE A 113 6.07 -5.29 7.22
CA ILE A 113 6.21 -4.41 8.40
C ILE A 113 5.22 -3.27 8.23
N PHE A 114 4.32 -3.15 9.21
CA PHE A 114 3.36 -2.08 9.33
C PHE A 114 3.78 -1.14 10.46
N VAL A 115 3.55 0.16 10.28
CA VAL A 115 3.79 1.20 11.28
C VAL A 115 2.59 2.13 11.32
N THR A 116 2.28 2.67 12.49
CA THR A 116 1.30 3.75 12.68
C THR A 116 1.98 4.91 13.41
N LEU A 117 1.57 6.14 13.07
CA LEU A 117 1.99 7.35 13.78
C LEU A 117 1.08 7.66 14.98
N SER A 118 0.05 6.85 15.22
CA SER A 118 -0.85 7.01 16.36
C SER A 118 -0.38 6.21 17.57
N GLU A 119 -0.32 6.90 18.72
CA GLU A 119 -0.06 6.26 20.02
C GLU A 119 -1.26 5.45 20.52
N ASP A 120 -2.47 5.70 20.01
CA ASP A 120 -3.73 5.10 20.45
C ASP A 120 -4.24 3.99 19.50
N ALA A 121 -3.47 3.63 18.47
CA ALA A 121 -3.86 2.61 17.51
C ALA A 121 -4.08 1.23 18.16
N SER A 122 -4.85 0.37 17.50
CA SER A 122 -4.92 -1.06 17.83
C SER A 122 -3.52 -1.71 17.85
N ILE A 123 -3.38 -2.88 18.47
CA ILE A 123 -2.10 -3.62 18.50
C ILE A 123 -1.71 -4.14 17.12
N THR A 124 -2.69 -4.46 16.27
CA THR A 124 -2.50 -5.04 14.94
C THR A 124 -3.32 -4.29 13.88
N PRO A 125 -2.85 -4.18 12.63
CA PRO A 125 -3.64 -3.65 11.54
C PRO A 125 -4.85 -4.52 11.23
N GLU A 126 -5.94 -3.89 10.80
CA GLU A 126 -7.01 -4.60 10.11
C GLU A 126 -6.57 -4.87 8.67
N LEU A 127 -6.70 -6.12 8.24
CA LEU A 127 -6.25 -6.57 6.93
C LEU A 127 -7.45 -7.01 6.09
N PRO A 128 -7.44 -6.79 4.77
CA PRO A 128 -8.48 -7.30 3.89
C PRO A 128 -8.63 -8.84 3.99
N PRO A 129 -9.79 -9.39 3.59
CA PRO A 129 -9.96 -10.83 3.41
C PRO A 129 -8.86 -11.44 2.55
N ASP A 130 -8.55 -12.72 2.73
CA ASP A 130 -7.52 -13.45 1.97
C ASP A 130 -6.10 -12.87 1.98
N PHE A 131 -5.82 -11.83 2.77
CA PHE A 131 -4.48 -11.26 2.87
C PHE A 131 -3.46 -12.27 3.45
N GLY A 132 -3.90 -13.25 4.22
CA GLY A 132 -3.04 -14.31 4.78
C GLY A 132 -3.70 -15.68 4.77
N ASN A 133 -4.61 -15.94 3.84
CA ASN A 133 -5.35 -17.20 3.77
C ASN A 133 -4.39 -18.38 3.47
N PRO A 134 -4.24 -19.36 4.38
CA PRO A 134 -3.29 -20.45 4.22
C PRO A 134 -3.63 -21.40 3.07
N GLU A 135 -4.83 -21.33 2.50
CA GLU A 135 -5.26 -22.12 1.34
C GLU A 135 -4.75 -21.54 0.01
N LEU A 136 -4.25 -20.31 0.02
CA LEU A 136 -3.71 -19.63 -1.16
C LEU A 136 -2.18 -19.57 -1.13
N ASP A 137 -1.59 -19.50 -2.31
CA ASP A 137 -0.18 -19.11 -2.46
C ASP A 137 -0.07 -17.59 -2.49
N HIS A 138 0.84 -17.03 -1.69
CA HIS A 138 1.06 -15.60 -1.60
C HIS A 138 2.46 -15.19 -2.06
N PHE A 139 2.56 -14.08 -2.78
CA PHE A 139 3.84 -13.42 -3.01
C PHE A 139 3.74 -11.90 -3.02
N TRP A 140 4.81 -11.27 -2.55
CA TRP A 140 4.97 -9.82 -2.52
C TRP A 140 5.68 -9.30 -3.76
N TRP A 141 5.21 -8.18 -4.27
CA TRP A 141 5.89 -7.34 -5.26
C TRP A 141 5.95 -5.90 -4.75
N GLN A 142 7.17 -5.41 -4.59
CA GLN A 142 7.48 -4.06 -4.12
C GLN A 142 8.13 -3.29 -5.27
N GLN A 143 7.74 -2.03 -5.47
CA GLN A 143 8.05 -1.30 -6.71
C GLN A 143 8.79 0.03 -6.46
N GLY A 144 9.44 0.14 -5.29
CA GLY A 144 10.11 1.35 -4.83
C GLY A 144 9.14 2.51 -4.60
N THR A 145 9.66 3.70 -4.33
CA THR A 145 8.86 4.92 -4.18
C THR A 145 8.59 5.55 -5.54
N TRP A 146 7.34 5.94 -5.77
CA TRP A 146 6.85 6.60 -6.98
C TRP A 146 6.57 8.07 -6.68
N ARG A 147 6.68 8.90 -7.72
CA ARG A 147 6.28 10.30 -7.70
C ARG A 147 4.79 10.39 -8.01
N GLY A 148 4.05 11.17 -7.23
CA GLY A 148 2.59 11.27 -7.30
C GLY A 148 1.94 11.23 -5.93
N ARG A 149 0.62 11.43 -5.85
CA ARG A 149 -0.13 11.33 -4.59
C ARG A 149 -0.67 9.90 -4.45
N ALA A 150 -0.61 9.35 -3.24
CA ALA A 150 -1.16 8.02 -2.95
C ALA A 150 -2.66 7.91 -3.30
N PHE A 151 -3.42 8.98 -3.06
CA PHE A 151 -4.84 9.04 -3.39
C PHE A 151 -5.11 8.85 -4.89
N ASP A 152 -4.31 9.48 -5.77
CA ASP A 152 -4.48 9.35 -7.22
C ASP A 152 -4.22 7.91 -7.70
N ALA A 153 -3.31 7.19 -7.04
CA ALA A 153 -3.04 5.79 -7.33
C ALA A 153 -4.19 4.87 -6.92
N ILE A 154 -4.88 5.18 -5.81
CA ILE A 154 -6.09 4.47 -5.37
C ILE A 154 -7.21 4.68 -6.38
N GLU A 155 -7.43 5.92 -6.80
CA GLU A 155 -8.44 6.26 -7.82
C GLU A 155 -8.12 5.58 -9.16
N ASN A 156 -6.85 5.61 -9.59
CA ASN A 156 -6.40 4.93 -10.80
C ASN A 156 -6.67 3.42 -10.77
N VAL A 157 -6.37 2.71 -9.67
CA VAL A 157 -6.65 1.27 -9.59
C VAL A 157 -8.15 0.96 -9.53
N MET A 158 -8.95 1.84 -8.94
CA MET A 158 -10.40 1.66 -8.85
C MET A 158 -11.14 2.04 -10.14
N ASP A 159 -10.50 2.76 -11.08
CA ASP A 159 -11.09 3.14 -12.36
C ASP A 159 -10.95 2.02 -13.42
N PRO A 160 -12.03 1.45 -13.94
CA PRO A 160 -11.93 0.47 -15.01
C PRO A 160 -11.70 1.09 -16.39
N PHE A 161 -12.00 2.37 -16.62
CA PHE A 161 -12.07 2.96 -17.96
C PHE A 161 -10.70 3.27 -18.58
N HIS A 162 -9.70 3.66 -17.77
CA HIS A 162 -8.35 3.91 -18.28
C HIS A 162 -7.71 2.65 -18.88
N THR A 163 -8.13 1.45 -18.45
CA THR A 163 -7.55 0.18 -18.88
C THR A 163 -7.66 -0.07 -20.39
N ASN A 164 -8.69 0.47 -21.06
CA ASN A 164 -8.81 0.44 -22.53
C ASN A 164 -7.69 1.22 -23.22
N HIS A 165 -7.35 2.37 -22.67
CA HIS A 165 -6.51 3.38 -23.30
C HIS A 165 -5.05 3.23 -22.87
N LEU A 166 -4.80 3.24 -21.57
CA LEU A 166 -3.46 3.18 -20.99
C LEU A 166 -2.85 1.78 -21.18
N HIS A 167 -3.64 0.74 -20.97
CA HIS A 167 -3.22 -0.67 -21.07
C HIS A 167 -3.69 -1.35 -22.35
N HIS A 168 -3.80 -0.58 -23.43
CA HIS A 168 -4.26 -1.08 -24.72
C HIS A 168 -3.47 -2.34 -25.14
N CYS A 169 -4.20 -3.40 -25.50
CA CYS A 169 -3.73 -4.75 -25.85
C CYS A 169 -3.17 -5.59 -24.68
N PHE A 170 -2.75 -4.97 -23.57
CA PHE A 170 -2.31 -5.70 -22.38
C PHE A 170 -3.51 -6.21 -21.57
N ILE A 171 -4.36 -5.30 -21.10
CA ILE A 171 -5.55 -5.65 -20.30
C ILE A 171 -6.81 -5.61 -21.18
N ARG A 172 -7.09 -4.47 -21.83
CA ARG A 172 -8.27 -4.29 -22.69
C ARG A 172 -7.92 -3.64 -24.03
N ARG A 173 -8.88 -3.61 -24.94
CA ARG A 173 -8.73 -3.04 -26.28
C ARG A 173 -9.56 -1.75 -26.42
N ARG A 174 -8.93 -0.63 -26.75
CA ARG A 174 -9.66 0.63 -27.02
C ARG A 174 -10.56 0.55 -28.27
N ASP A 175 -10.18 -0.29 -29.23
CA ASP A 175 -10.83 -0.43 -30.53
C ASP A 175 -11.92 -1.52 -30.56
N ARG A 176 -12.03 -2.31 -29.49
CA ARG A 176 -13.06 -3.35 -29.36
C ARG A 176 -13.45 -3.50 -27.89
N ARG A 177 -14.48 -2.76 -27.51
CA ARG A 177 -15.08 -2.77 -26.17
C ARG A 177 -16.19 -3.81 -26.06
N LEU A 178 -16.33 -4.42 -24.89
CA LEU A 178 -17.33 -5.40 -24.51
C LEU A 178 -18.33 -4.77 -23.54
N PRO A 179 -19.63 -5.15 -23.62
CA PRO A 179 -20.62 -4.70 -22.67
C PRO A 179 -20.37 -5.33 -21.29
N VAL A 180 -20.47 -4.49 -20.26
CA VAL A 180 -20.35 -4.89 -18.85
C VAL A 180 -21.43 -4.20 -18.02
N ASN A 181 -21.75 -4.79 -16.87
CA ASN A 181 -22.53 -4.16 -15.83
C ASN A 181 -21.60 -3.72 -14.69
N LEU A 182 -21.69 -2.45 -14.33
CA LEU A 182 -20.97 -1.87 -13.21
C LEU A 182 -21.95 -1.66 -12.04
N ILE A 183 -21.60 -2.20 -10.88
CA ILE A 183 -22.39 -2.06 -9.65
C ILE A 183 -21.45 -1.51 -8.57
N VAL A 184 -21.89 -0.47 -7.86
CA VAL A 184 -21.13 0.15 -6.78
C VAL A 184 -21.86 -0.08 -5.48
N ASN A 185 -21.22 -0.72 -4.50
CA ASN A 185 -21.79 -0.89 -3.16
C ASN A 185 -20.96 -0.14 -2.12
N SER A 186 -21.66 0.59 -1.26
CA SER A 186 -21.11 1.33 -0.12
C SER A 186 -21.37 0.56 1.17
N HIS A 187 -20.38 0.49 2.06
CA HIS A 187 -20.40 -0.35 3.27
C HIS A 187 -20.27 0.43 4.60
N GLY A 188 -20.33 1.76 4.58
CA GLY A 188 -19.98 2.57 5.74
C GLY A 188 -18.49 2.91 5.77
N ASP A 189 -17.65 1.88 5.83
CA ASP A 189 -16.20 1.97 6.00
C ASP A 189 -15.40 1.70 4.71
N GLY A 190 -16.09 1.48 3.60
CA GLY A 190 -15.46 1.15 2.32
C GLY A 190 -16.46 1.18 1.18
N ILE A 191 -15.94 0.96 -0.01
CA ILE A 191 -16.71 0.93 -1.25
C ILE A 191 -16.15 -0.17 -2.14
N ASP A 192 -17.03 -0.91 -2.80
CA ASP A 192 -16.64 -1.84 -3.84
C ASP A 192 -17.22 -1.45 -5.20
N MET A 193 -16.50 -1.88 -6.24
CA MET A 193 -16.95 -1.85 -7.61
C MET A 193 -16.94 -3.28 -8.14
N VAL A 194 -18.12 -3.72 -8.51
CA VAL A 194 -18.41 -4.99 -9.14
C VAL A 194 -18.45 -4.77 -10.65
N ILE A 195 -17.73 -5.60 -11.39
CA ILE A 195 -17.81 -5.69 -12.85
C ILE A 195 -18.31 -7.10 -13.19
N GLU A 196 -19.52 -7.16 -13.71
CA GLU A 196 -20.10 -8.38 -14.27
C GLU A 196 -19.96 -8.36 -15.79
N GLN A 197 -19.46 -9.46 -16.36
CA GLN A 197 -19.25 -9.58 -17.79
C GLN A 197 -19.56 -11.00 -18.27
N THR A 198 -20.18 -11.10 -19.44
CA THR A 198 -20.58 -12.40 -20.04
C THR A 198 -19.49 -13.01 -20.91
N GLN A 199 -18.42 -12.26 -21.19
CA GLN A 199 -17.29 -12.70 -22.01
C GLN A 199 -15.99 -12.22 -21.34
N PRO A 200 -14.90 -13.02 -21.40
CA PRO A 200 -13.61 -12.58 -20.91
C PRO A 200 -13.09 -11.40 -21.76
N ASP A 201 -12.28 -10.54 -21.13
CA ASP A 201 -11.65 -9.41 -21.80
C ASP A 201 -10.82 -9.87 -23.03
N LEU A 202 -10.48 -8.96 -23.94
CA LEU A 202 -9.74 -9.29 -25.17
C LEU A 202 -8.22 -9.08 -25.09
N GLY A 203 -7.71 -8.68 -23.93
CA GLY A 203 -6.29 -8.46 -23.71
C GLY A 203 -5.46 -9.75 -23.68
N ILE A 204 -4.14 -9.59 -23.61
CA ILE A 204 -3.23 -10.71 -23.40
C ILE A 204 -3.48 -11.33 -22.00
N MET A 205 -3.80 -10.51 -20.99
CA MET A 205 -4.06 -10.97 -19.62
C MET A 205 -5.14 -12.04 -19.57
N SER A 206 -6.30 -11.72 -20.14
CA SER A 206 -7.50 -12.52 -20.04
C SER A 206 -7.36 -13.88 -20.72
N ARG A 207 -6.62 -13.93 -21.83
CA ARG A 207 -6.34 -15.18 -22.57
C ARG A 207 -5.50 -16.19 -21.78
N PHE A 208 -4.72 -15.72 -20.80
CA PHE A 208 -3.80 -16.56 -20.00
C PHE A 208 -4.23 -16.75 -18.55
N LEU A 209 -4.85 -15.75 -17.92
CA LEU A 209 -5.16 -15.75 -16.48
C LEU A 209 -6.66 -15.67 -16.16
N GLU A 210 -7.53 -15.34 -17.11
CA GLU A 210 -8.95 -15.03 -16.83
C GLU A 210 -9.93 -15.78 -17.76
N ARG A 211 -9.56 -16.98 -18.24
CA ARG A 211 -10.36 -17.72 -19.23
C ARG A 211 -11.81 -17.99 -18.78
N ASP A 212 -12.04 -18.13 -17.48
CA ASP A 212 -13.34 -18.46 -16.87
C ASP A 212 -13.88 -17.32 -15.96
N ARG A 213 -13.43 -16.06 -16.15
CA ARG A 213 -13.85 -14.93 -15.30
C ARG A 213 -15.26 -14.47 -15.68
N GLU A 214 -16.19 -14.62 -14.75
CA GLU A 214 -17.55 -14.09 -14.85
C GLU A 214 -17.72 -12.77 -14.09
N HIS A 215 -17.00 -12.62 -12.98
CA HIS A 215 -17.20 -11.51 -12.06
C HIS A 215 -15.87 -11.05 -11.41
N SER A 216 -15.72 -9.75 -11.24
CA SER A 216 -14.63 -9.19 -10.43
C SER A 216 -15.12 -8.14 -9.46
N VAL A 217 -14.59 -8.19 -8.24
CA VAL A 217 -14.87 -7.23 -7.18
C VAL A 217 -13.60 -6.48 -6.84
N SER A 218 -13.61 -5.16 -6.98
CA SER A 218 -12.55 -4.29 -6.47
C SER A 218 -13.07 -3.51 -5.28
N ARG A 219 -12.53 -3.78 -4.08
CA ARG A 219 -12.91 -3.08 -2.84
C ARG A 219 -11.80 -2.18 -2.34
N TYR A 220 -12.14 -0.94 -2.05
CA TYR A 220 -11.29 0.00 -1.34
C TYR A 220 -11.49 -0.15 0.18
N TYR A 221 -10.38 -0.40 0.86
CA TYR A 221 -10.23 -0.45 2.31
C TYR A 221 -9.41 0.79 2.72
N PRO A 222 -10.08 1.86 3.18
CA PRO A 222 -9.42 3.10 3.55
C PRO A 222 -8.37 2.90 4.65
N PRO A 223 -7.31 3.72 4.67
CA PRO A 223 -7.06 4.82 3.72
C PRO A 223 -6.25 4.41 2.49
N ALA A 224 -5.54 3.29 2.49
CA ALA A 224 -4.46 3.08 1.51
C ALA A 224 -4.51 1.74 0.76
N THR A 225 -5.53 0.92 0.98
CA THR A 225 -5.54 -0.46 0.47
C THR A 225 -6.69 -0.69 -0.49
N VAL A 226 -6.41 -1.29 -1.65
CA VAL A 226 -7.42 -1.76 -2.60
C VAL A 226 -7.20 -3.25 -2.81
N GLN A 227 -8.27 -4.04 -2.72
CA GLN A 227 -8.23 -5.45 -3.07
C GLN A 227 -9.12 -5.72 -4.28
N ALA A 228 -8.52 -6.20 -5.35
CA ALA A 228 -9.22 -6.70 -6.52
C ALA A 228 -9.25 -8.24 -6.46
N ARG A 229 -10.45 -8.80 -6.58
CA ARG A 229 -10.72 -10.23 -6.58
C ARG A 229 -11.32 -10.61 -7.93
N TRP A 230 -10.78 -11.66 -8.52
CA TRP A 230 -11.27 -12.25 -9.75
C TRP A 230 -11.82 -13.64 -9.46
N GLU A 231 -13.11 -13.81 -9.65
CA GLU A 231 -13.85 -15.03 -9.35
C GLU A 231 -14.38 -15.62 -10.67
N GLY A 232 -14.12 -16.91 -10.89
CA GLY A 232 -14.81 -17.68 -11.93
C GLY A 232 -16.02 -18.40 -11.34
N GLU A 233 -16.77 -19.15 -12.16
CA GLU A 233 -18.04 -19.83 -11.77
C GLU A 233 -17.99 -20.56 -10.42
N THR A 234 -16.84 -21.16 -10.05
CA THR A 234 -16.74 -22.03 -8.87
C THR A 234 -15.58 -21.71 -7.93
N ARG A 235 -14.68 -20.77 -8.28
CA ARG A 235 -13.48 -20.50 -7.48
C ARG A 235 -12.83 -19.14 -7.75
N LEU A 236 -12.13 -18.63 -6.74
CA LEU A 236 -11.16 -17.55 -6.89
C LEU A 236 -10.11 -17.94 -7.94
N THR A 237 -9.79 -17.04 -8.85
CA THR A 237 -8.73 -17.23 -9.84
C THR A 237 -7.48 -16.44 -9.46
N LEU A 238 -7.66 -15.19 -9.04
CA LEU A 238 -6.61 -14.29 -8.61
C LEU A 238 -7.18 -13.30 -7.60
N CYS A 239 -6.40 -12.97 -6.58
CA CYS A 239 -6.66 -11.84 -5.70
C CYS A 239 -5.39 -10.99 -5.64
N VAL A 240 -5.54 -9.68 -5.82
CA VAL A 240 -4.46 -8.71 -5.73
C VAL A 240 -4.84 -7.67 -4.69
N THR A 241 -4.05 -7.58 -3.63
CA THR A 241 -4.14 -6.48 -2.66
C THR A 241 -3.03 -5.49 -2.96
N ALA A 242 -3.39 -4.31 -3.46
CA ALA A 242 -2.51 -3.17 -3.65
C ALA A 242 -2.57 -2.24 -2.43
N ILE A 243 -1.42 -1.82 -1.91
CA ILE A 243 -1.28 -0.91 -0.78
C ILE A 243 -0.44 0.28 -1.23
N PHE A 244 -0.99 1.49 -1.12
CA PHE A 244 -0.37 2.74 -1.57
C PHE A 244 0.06 3.59 -0.38
N THR A 245 1.21 3.27 0.21
CA THR A 245 1.66 3.96 1.42
C THR A 245 2.13 5.38 1.10
N PRO A 246 1.45 6.43 1.62
CA PRO A 246 1.86 7.81 1.42
C PRO A 246 3.19 8.08 2.11
N ALA A 247 4.22 8.44 1.35
CA ALA A 247 5.53 8.77 1.90
C ALA A 247 5.65 10.28 2.15
N THR A 248 5.32 11.10 1.14
CA THR A 248 5.23 12.56 1.23
C THR A 248 4.00 13.03 0.45
N ASN A 249 3.71 14.33 0.46
CA ASN A 249 2.62 14.88 -0.37
C ASN A 249 2.80 14.59 -1.88
N ASP A 250 4.03 14.35 -2.32
CA ASP A 250 4.41 14.22 -3.73
C ASP A 250 4.97 12.83 -4.08
N SER A 251 4.91 11.88 -3.13
CA SER A 251 5.42 10.53 -3.34
C SER A 251 4.72 9.48 -2.48
N PHE A 252 4.60 8.26 -3.01
CA PHE A 252 4.08 7.11 -2.29
C PHE A 252 4.85 5.84 -2.64
N THR A 253 4.75 4.81 -1.81
CA THR A 253 5.39 3.51 -2.06
C THR A 253 4.31 2.44 -2.26
N PRO A 254 4.10 1.94 -3.48
CA PRO A 254 3.18 0.85 -3.73
C PRO A 254 3.77 -0.51 -3.36
N PHE A 255 2.94 -1.32 -2.71
CA PHE A 255 3.14 -2.74 -2.47
C PHE A 255 1.98 -3.51 -3.08
N ALA A 256 2.25 -4.65 -3.70
CA ALA A 256 1.22 -5.55 -4.18
C ALA A 256 1.43 -6.94 -3.60
N ARG A 257 0.39 -7.50 -3.00
CA ARG A 257 0.33 -8.90 -2.61
C ARG A 257 -0.58 -9.63 -3.58
N PHE A 258 -0.03 -10.67 -4.20
CA PHE A 258 -0.77 -11.55 -5.08
C PHE A 258 -1.09 -12.83 -4.33
N SER A 259 -2.36 -13.25 -4.42
CA SER A 259 -2.90 -14.46 -3.81
C SER A 259 -3.54 -15.29 -4.92
N THR A 260 -3.07 -16.53 -5.09
CA THR A 260 -3.57 -17.45 -6.13
C THR A 260 -3.95 -18.79 -5.51
N PRO A 261 -4.94 -19.51 -6.05
CA PRO A 261 -5.19 -20.88 -5.64
C PRO A 261 -3.94 -21.73 -5.74
N LYS A 262 -3.78 -22.65 -4.78
CA LYS A 262 -2.77 -23.70 -4.89
C LYS A 262 -3.07 -24.56 -6.12
N GLY A 263 -2.03 -24.88 -6.87
CA GLY A 263 -2.15 -25.67 -8.09
C GLY A 263 -0.94 -26.58 -8.27
N LEU A 264 -0.92 -27.30 -9.38
CA LEU A 264 0.17 -28.23 -9.71
C LEU A 264 1.48 -27.50 -10.05
N ALA A 265 1.39 -26.27 -10.55
CA ALA A 265 2.56 -25.46 -10.88
C ALA A 265 3.20 -24.86 -9.61
N PRO A 266 4.53 -24.93 -9.46
CA PRO A 266 5.23 -24.30 -8.33
C PRO A 266 4.94 -22.80 -8.21
N ALA A 267 4.77 -22.30 -6.98
CA ALA A 267 4.43 -20.91 -6.71
C ALA A 267 5.40 -19.89 -7.34
N TRP A 268 6.70 -20.21 -7.39
CA TRP A 268 7.72 -19.33 -7.98
C TRP A 268 7.51 -19.11 -9.49
N LEU A 269 6.99 -20.12 -10.20
CA LEU A 269 6.73 -20.04 -11.64
C LEU A 269 5.52 -19.16 -11.92
N LYS A 270 4.44 -19.32 -11.13
CA LYS A 270 3.26 -18.44 -11.17
C LYS A 270 3.66 -16.99 -10.91
N GLN A 271 4.47 -16.76 -9.89
CA GLN A 271 5.02 -15.43 -9.56
C GLN A 271 5.81 -14.82 -10.72
N ALA A 272 6.69 -15.59 -11.36
CA ALA A 272 7.49 -15.10 -12.48
C ALA A 272 6.61 -14.71 -13.69
N ALA A 273 5.62 -15.54 -14.03
CA ALA A 273 4.68 -15.27 -15.12
C ALA A 273 3.85 -14.01 -14.85
N ILE A 274 3.28 -13.87 -13.65
CA ILE A 274 2.47 -12.70 -13.27
C ILE A 274 3.31 -11.41 -13.33
N ARG A 275 4.56 -11.45 -12.82
CA ARG A 275 5.44 -10.27 -12.85
C ARG A 275 5.84 -9.88 -14.27
N LEU A 276 6.21 -10.83 -15.10
CA LEU A 276 6.58 -10.55 -16.50
C LEU A 276 5.42 -9.89 -17.24
N PHE A 277 4.19 -10.35 -16.96
CA PHE A 277 2.99 -9.83 -17.58
C PHE A 277 2.58 -8.44 -17.08
N LEU A 278 2.62 -8.21 -15.75
CA LEU A 278 2.15 -6.96 -15.15
C LEU A 278 3.20 -5.85 -15.15
N ALA A 279 4.49 -6.16 -15.32
CA ALA A 279 5.54 -5.13 -15.30
C ALA A 279 5.32 -4.01 -16.33
N PRO A 280 4.91 -4.28 -17.59
CA PRO A 280 4.56 -3.22 -18.55
C PRO A 280 3.36 -2.38 -18.11
N VAL A 281 2.30 -3.02 -17.58
CA VAL A 281 1.09 -2.34 -17.08
C VAL A 281 1.46 -1.35 -15.98
N VAL A 282 2.15 -1.83 -14.96
CA VAL A 282 2.60 -0.99 -13.85
C VAL A 282 3.51 0.14 -14.34
N ALA A 283 4.41 -0.12 -15.27
CA ALA A 283 5.26 0.93 -15.82
C ALA A 283 4.46 2.04 -16.52
N GLN A 284 3.34 1.69 -17.18
CA GLN A 284 2.41 2.65 -17.76
C GLN A 284 1.70 3.48 -16.69
N ASP A 285 1.18 2.84 -15.63
CA ASP A 285 0.52 3.54 -14.50
C ASP A 285 1.46 4.49 -13.80
N ARG A 286 2.67 4.03 -13.46
CA ARG A 286 3.69 4.87 -12.83
C ARG A 286 3.94 6.13 -13.64
N ARG A 287 4.08 6.00 -14.96
CA ARG A 287 4.30 7.13 -15.86
C ARG A 287 3.08 8.05 -15.94
N ALA A 288 1.87 7.50 -15.99
CA ALA A 288 0.64 8.28 -16.05
C ALA A 288 0.44 9.10 -14.77
N LEU A 289 0.59 8.47 -13.59
CA LEU A 289 0.46 9.12 -12.29
C LEU A 289 1.53 10.20 -12.08
N GLU A 290 2.77 9.95 -12.49
CA GLU A 290 3.83 10.96 -12.43
C GLU A 290 3.49 12.18 -13.31
N ARG A 291 3.00 11.96 -14.53
CA ARG A 291 2.58 13.05 -15.43
C ARG A 291 1.37 13.81 -14.91
N GLN A 292 0.37 13.13 -14.38
CA GLN A 292 -0.80 13.76 -13.76
C GLN A 292 -0.35 14.66 -12.61
N HIS A 293 0.54 14.16 -11.76
CA HIS A 293 1.10 14.91 -10.65
C HIS A 293 1.89 16.15 -11.12
N GLU A 294 2.77 16.02 -12.12
CA GLU A 294 3.49 17.15 -12.70
C GLU A 294 2.54 18.27 -13.17
N VAL A 295 1.45 17.91 -13.84
CA VAL A 295 0.43 18.88 -14.31
C VAL A 295 -0.24 19.56 -13.12
N MET A 296 -0.69 18.81 -12.13
CA MET A 296 -1.34 19.38 -10.93
C MET A 296 -0.40 20.31 -10.16
N THR A 297 0.87 19.95 -10.03
CA THR A 297 1.89 20.80 -9.39
C THR A 297 2.14 22.06 -10.20
N HIS A 298 2.21 21.96 -11.53
CA HIS A 298 2.42 23.11 -12.41
C HIS A 298 1.33 24.18 -12.26
N PHE A 299 0.06 23.76 -12.15
CA PHE A 299 -1.08 24.66 -11.94
C PHE A 299 -1.37 24.96 -10.45
N GLY A 300 -0.52 24.49 -9.54
CA GLY A 300 -0.54 24.84 -8.11
C GLY A 300 -1.64 24.17 -7.27
N HIS A 301 -2.68 23.61 -7.90
CA HIS A 301 -3.72 22.85 -7.22
C HIS A 301 -4.40 21.85 -8.17
N PRO A 302 -4.91 20.72 -7.64
CA PRO A 302 -5.77 19.82 -8.41
C PRO A 302 -7.09 20.49 -8.77
N GLN A 303 -7.49 20.39 -10.03
CA GLN A 303 -8.82 20.79 -10.52
C GLN A 303 -9.42 19.63 -11.31
N PHE A 304 -10.56 19.12 -10.85
CA PHE A 304 -11.22 17.95 -11.43
C PHE A 304 -12.64 18.28 -11.86
N THR A 305 -13.14 17.53 -12.84
CA THR A 305 -14.54 17.57 -13.26
C THR A 305 -14.97 16.13 -13.49
N SER A 306 -15.96 15.67 -12.73
CA SER A 306 -16.48 14.32 -12.87
C SER A 306 -17.42 14.23 -14.07
N GLY A 307 -17.22 13.20 -14.89
CA GLY A 307 -18.11 12.79 -15.97
C GLY A 307 -18.95 11.55 -15.61
N PRO A 308 -19.77 11.07 -16.55
CA PRO A 308 -20.65 9.91 -16.32
C PRO A 308 -19.92 8.59 -16.01
N GLY A 309 -18.63 8.47 -16.36
CA GLY A 309 -17.82 7.29 -16.05
C GLY A 309 -17.24 7.29 -14.64
N ASP A 310 -17.26 8.42 -13.94
CA ASP A 310 -16.67 8.57 -12.60
C ASP A 310 -17.64 8.10 -11.51
N LEU A 311 -18.05 6.83 -11.58
CA LEU A 311 -19.13 6.25 -10.77
C LEU A 311 -18.87 6.35 -9.26
N LEU A 312 -17.62 6.26 -8.84
CA LEU A 312 -17.25 6.38 -7.42
C LEU A 312 -17.35 7.82 -6.91
N GLY A 313 -17.29 8.81 -7.81
CA GLY A 313 -17.39 10.23 -7.52
C GLY A 313 -16.45 10.67 -6.39
N ASN A 314 -16.94 11.55 -5.52
CA ASN A 314 -16.16 12.01 -4.37
C ASN A 314 -16.11 11.02 -3.19
N ARG A 315 -16.79 9.85 -3.27
CA ARG A 315 -16.88 8.90 -2.15
C ARG A 315 -15.51 8.37 -1.74
N LEU A 316 -14.63 8.10 -2.69
CA LEU A 316 -13.24 7.72 -2.41
C LEU A 316 -12.51 8.80 -1.61
N TYR A 317 -12.65 10.07 -2.01
CA TYR A 317 -12.02 11.19 -1.33
C TYR A 317 -12.57 11.38 0.08
N ARG A 318 -13.89 11.29 0.26
CA ARG A 318 -14.55 11.35 1.58
C ARG A 318 -14.05 10.24 2.51
N LEU A 319 -13.98 9.00 2.03
CA LEU A 319 -13.38 7.88 2.76
C LEU A 319 -11.89 8.12 3.08
N TRP A 320 -11.12 8.68 2.14
CA TRP A 320 -9.72 9.10 2.37
C TRP A 320 -9.60 10.18 3.46
N GLN A 321 -10.58 11.08 3.59
CA GLN A 321 -10.64 12.05 4.69
C GLN A 321 -11.07 11.44 6.03
N GLY A 322 -11.52 10.17 6.03
CA GLY A 322 -12.02 9.48 7.21
C GLY A 322 -13.53 9.61 7.44
N GLU A 323 -14.28 10.12 6.47
CA GLU A 323 -15.74 10.11 6.52
C GLU A 323 -16.29 8.71 6.30
N ARG A 324 -17.51 8.46 6.78
CA ARG A 324 -18.29 7.26 6.45
C ARG A 324 -19.27 7.55 5.32
N ILE A 325 -19.53 6.54 4.49
CA ILE A 325 -20.49 6.63 3.38
C ILE A 325 -21.76 5.86 3.77
N GLU A 326 -22.93 6.36 3.40
CA GLU A 326 -24.19 5.64 3.65
C GLU A 326 -24.15 4.26 2.98
N PRO A 327 -24.43 3.17 3.73
CA PRO A 327 -24.48 1.85 3.14
C PRO A 327 -25.60 1.73 2.11
N GLY A 328 -25.33 1.07 0.99
CA GLY A 328 -26.29 0.95 -0.10
C GLY A 328 -25.67 0.43 -1.38
N SER A 329 -26.51 0.11 -2.34
CA SER A 329 -26.11 -0.29 -3.69
C SER A 329 -26.67 0.72 -4.69
N ASP A 330 -25.81 1.22 -5.56
CA ASP A 330 -26.22 2.11 -6.65
C ASP A 330 -26.97 1.31 -7.73
N ALA A 331 -27.73 2.01 -8.58
CA ALA A 331 -28.31 1.38 -9.75
C ALA A 331 -27.21 0.84 -10.68
N THR A 332 -27.43 -0.34 -11.25
CA THR A 332 -26.52 -0.94 -12.24
C THR A 332 -26.31 0.01 -13.42
N VAL A 333 -25.05 0.23 -13.79
CA VAL A 333 -24.66 1.03 -14.95
C VAL A 333 -24.14 0.12 -16.05
N GLU A 334 -24.81 0.14 -17.20
CA GLU A 334 -24.31 -0.51 -18.41
C GLU A 334 -23.18 0.32 -19.01
N ALA A 335 -22.04 -0.31 -19.26
CA ALA A 335 -20.86 0.35 -19.81
C ALA A 335 -20.18 -0.51 -20.87
N MET A 336 -19.29 0.12 -21.66
CA MET A 336 -18.48 -0.54 -22.67
C MET A 336 -17.01 -0.46 -22.24
N LEU A 337 -16.46 -1.58 -21.76
CA LEU A 337 -15.07 -1.71 -21.31
C LEU A 337 -14.20 -2.49 -22.28
#